data_AF-A0A832C3C5-F1
#
_entry.id   AF-A0A832C3C5-F1
#
_cell.length_a   1.000
_cell.length_b   1.000
_cell.length_c   1.000
_cell.angle_alpha   90.00
_cell.angle_beta   90.00
_cell.angle_gamma   90.00
#
_symmetry.space_group_name_H-M   'P 1'
#
loop_
_entity.id
_entity.type
_entity.pdbx_description
1 polymer ?
#
loop_
_entity_poly.entity_id
_entity_poly.type
_entity_poly.pdbx_seq_one_letter_code
_entity_poly.pdbx_strand_id
1 'polypeptide(L)'
;MTSPRKALFAVLVIISLLLADHTCLGIEKIAADQGAEICITVEQSYHGQLGIGTGLGMVEKWCALPMFKFSEEGGIDGWISRKCDDCHIGAAWNPNKPTVNCLACHPSVRQAASGNFTVEAPTVRQCLSCHRKDTEKRGDFFDPNQDVHLGLYSQGSCQSCHISCDHQIAKGTVVDTSEPTKTDPVVSCTMSGCHPATPHSDAAESGKSICEPACLDRHCQKVACESCHTDTRTRSELALASRDWTRFKGGQPISQKHEPGWLPVYKWYDGRGPSPAYHYVPILDFAERKESAGAKIYPFNVISITWLIKSEDSDLDDIIPTAKVRAAARPDPEDPALLITTEADMRTYDDPNDADHLPDYPKATLITRQMNFNLSHSIRPKEEALACSDCHGQGGRKLLDWYKLGYKQGDPWGER
;
A
#
# COMPACT_ATOMS: atom_id res chain seq x y z
N MET A 1 53.06 -57.77 23.06
CA MET A 1 53.41 -56.34 23.05
C MET A 1 52.33 -55.63 22.23
N THR A 2 51.22 -55.23 22.87
CA THR A 2 50.91 -53.87 23.37
C THR A 2 50.47 -52.87 22.28
N SER A 3 49.14 -52.62 22.26
CA SER A 3 48.39 -51.42 21.83
C SER A 3 49.04 -50.09 22.35
N PRO A 4 48.70 -48.83 21.93
CA PRO A 4 47.34 -48.39 21.50
C PRO A 4 47.13 -47.10 20.63
N ARG A 5 45.83 -46.82 20.36
CA ARG A 5 45.12 -45.53 20.08
C ARG A 5 44.95 -45.12 18.61
N LYS A 6 43.75 -45.17 18.02
CA LYS A 6 42.45 -44.48 18.27
C LYS A 6 42.37 -43.07 17.63
N ALA A 7 41.36 -42.94 16.76
CA ALA A 7 40.50 -41.78 16.49
C ALA A 7 41.08 -40.59 15.72
N LEU A 8 40.77 -40.51 14.42
CA LEU A 8 40.32 -39.27 13.75
C LEU A 8 39.77 -39.57 12.33
N PHE A 9 38.62 -40.24 12.23
CA PHE A 9 37.89 -40.40 10.96
C PHE A 9 36.38 -40.30 11.23
N ALA A 10 35.96 -39.11 11.63
CA ALA A 10 34.58 -38.64 11.63
C ALA A 10 34.63 -37.12 11.87
N VAL A 11 33.72 -36.37 11.25
CA VAL A 11 33.60 -34.89 11.27
C VAL A 11 34.39 -34.17 10.15
N LEU A 12 33.90 -34.28 8.91
CA LEU A 12 34.19 -33.27 7.88
C LEU A 12 33.13 -33.21 6.75
N VAL A 13 31.87 -33.57 7.04
CA VAL A 13 30.76 -33.49 6.06
C VAL A 13 29.48 -32.83 6.63
N ILE A 14 29.52 -32.28 7.86
CA ILE A 14 28.35 -31.57 8.43
C ILE A 14 28.76 -30.21 8.99
N ILE A 15 29.45 -29.37 8.18
CA ILE A 15 29.52 -27.90 8.37
C ILE A 15 29.69 -27.24 6.99
N SER A 16 28.78 -27.52 6.06
CA SER A 16 28.63 -26.72 4.83
C SER A 16 27.16 -26.48 4.46
N LEU A 17 26.26 -26.68 5.42
CA LEU A 17 24.81 -26.49 5.29
C LEU A 17 24.24 -25.44 6.28
N LEU A 18 25.10 -24.63 6.91
CA LEU A 18 24.71 -23.58 7.86
C LEU A 18 25.15 -22.16 7.45
N LEU A 19 25.65 -22.00 6.22
CA LEU A 19 25.87 -20.72 5.57
C LEU A 19 25.30 -20.81 4.14
N ALA A 20 24.03 -21.23 4.04
CA ALA A 20 23.25 -20.84 2.88
C ALA A 20 22.97 -19.35 3.10
N ASP A 21 23.88 -18.52 2.58
CA ASP A 21 23.59 -17.13 2.31
C ASP A 21 22.19 -17.06 1.70
N HIS A 22 21.29 -16.39 2.39
CA HIS A 22 20.02 -15.95 1.84
C HIS A 22 20.37 -14.92 0.79
N THR A 23 20.80 -15.41 -0.36
CA THR A 23 21.34 -14.63 -1.45
C THR A 23 20.24 -13.69 -1.94
N CYS A 24 20.44 -12.40 -1.67
CA CYS A 24 19.77 -11.27 -2.32
C CYS A 24 20.20 -11.24 -3.80
N LEU A 25 19.91 -12.29 -4.58
CA LEU A 25 20.38 -12.52 -5.95
C LEU A 25 19.95 -11.42 -6.94
N GLY A 26 19.02 -10.54 -6.55
CA GLY A 26 18.58 -9.40 -7.36
C GLY A 26 19.47 -8.15 -7.26
N ILE A 27 20.26 -8.00 -6.20
CA ILE A 27 21.03 -6.77 -5.92
C ILE A 27 22.45 -6.86 -6.50
N GLU A 28 23.05 -8.05 -6.50
CA GLU A 28 24.40 -8.28 -7.07
C GLU A 28 24.50 -7.89 -8.55
N LYS A 29 23.39 -8.01 -9.30
CA LYS A 29 23.38 -7.70 -10.73
C LYS A 29 23.47 -6.19 -11.04
N ILE A 30 23.05 -5.33 -10.11
CA ILE A 30 23.22 -3.88 -10.23
C ILE A 30 24.63 -3.47 -9.78
N ALA A 31 25.19 -4.17 -8.79
CA ALA A 31 26.54 -3.92 -8.27
C ALA A 31 27.65 -4.30 -9.27
N ALA A 32 27.44 -5.32 -10.10
CA ALA A 32 28.45 -5.80 -11.05
C ALA A 32 28.78 -4.79 -12.18
N ASP A 33 27.84 -3.93 -12.58
CA ASP A 33 28.05 -2.97 -13.67
C ASP A 33 28.77 -1.67 -13.22
N GLN A 34 28.97 -1.46 -11.90
CA GLN A 34 29.60 -0.24 -11.36
C GLN A 34 30.81 -0.45 -10.44
N GLY A 35 31.23 -1.70 -10.20
CA GLY A 35 32.50 -1.98 -9.50
C GLY A 35 32.57 -1.50 -8.04
N ALA A 36 31.44 -1.26 -7.39
CA ALA A 36 31.35 -0.92 -5.98
C ALA A 36 30.38 -1.87 -5.26
N GLU A 37 30.79 -2.43 -4.12
CA GLU A 37 29.86 -2.99 -3.13
C GLU A 37 28.97 -1.84 -2.63
N ILE A 38 27.77 -1.71 -3.20
CA ILE A 38 26.77 -0.78 -2.68
C ILE A 38 26.06 -1.50 -1.53
N CYS A 39 26.63 -1.43 -0.33
CA CYS A 39 25.85 -1.63 0.89
C CYS A 39 24.89 -0.45 1.00
N ILE A 40 23.60 -0.66 0.77
CA ILE A 40 22.58 0.38 0.91
C ILE A 40 22.55 0.80 2.38
N THR A 41 22.97 2.03 2.70
CA THR A 41 22.83 2.54 4.07
C THR A 41 21.36 2.83 4.38
N VAL A 42 20.97 2.94 5.66
CA VAL A 42 19.59 3.30 6.04
C VAL A 42 19.10 4.56 5.31
N GLU A 43 19.99 5.54 5.12
CA GLU A 43 19.74 6.80 4.42
C GLU A 43 19.45 6.60 2.92
N GLN A 44 20.01 5.55 2.32
CA GLN A 44 19.77 5.19 0.92
C GLN A 44 18.54 4.29 0.74
N SER A 45 17.96 3.77 1.83
CA SER A 45 16.71 3.00 1.74
C SER A 45 15.52 3.87 1.33
N TYR A 46 14.50 3.26 0.74
CA TYR A 46 13.22 3.94 0.43
C TYR A 46 12.64 4.73 1.62
N HIS A 47 12.78 4.22 2.85
CA HIS A 47 12.27 4.89 4.05
C HIS A 47 13.15 6.08 4.47
N GLY A 48 14.46 6.04 4.20
CA GLY A 48 15.38 7.15 4.48
C GLY A 48 15.33 8.25 3.41
N GLN A 49 14.98 7.90 2.17
CA GLN A 49 14.88 8.82 1.04
C GLN A 49 13.50 9.48 0.87
N LEU A 50 12.52 9.24 1.74
CA LEU A 50 11.16 9.78 1.59
C LEU A 50 11.15 11.32 1.47
N GLY A 51 11.13 11.87 0.25
CA GLY A 51 11.09 13.33 0.00
C GLY A 51 12.29 13.91 -0.72
N ILE A 52 13.23 13.09 -1.15
CA ILE A 52 14.28 13.50 -2.07
C ILE A 52 13.96 12.97 -3.47
N GLY A 53 13.82 13.85 -4.46
CA GLY A 53 13.52 13.57 -5.87
C GLY A 53 14.55 12.77 -6.65
N THR A 54 15.25 11.87 -5.98
CA THR A 54 16.12 10.86 -6.59
C THR A 54 15.32 9.72 -7.22
N GLY A 55 13.98 9.77 -7.17
CA GLY A 55 13.08 8.72 -7.68
C GLY A 55 12.91 7.52 -6.76
N LEU A 56 13.61 7.47 -5.61
CA LEU A 56 13.49 6.40 -4.62
C LEU A 56 12.62 6.79 -3.41
N GLY A 57 12.08 8.01 -3.36
CA GLY A 57 11.26 8.53 -2.27
C GLY A 57 9.84 8.90 -2.70
N MET A 58 8.84 8.53 -1.89
CA MET A 58 7.42 8.66 -2.24
C MET A 58 6.83 10.07 -2.11
N VAL A 59 7.55 11.01 -1.48
CA VAL A 59 6.96 12.26 -0.96
C VAL A 59 6.90 13.39 -1.99
N GLU A 60 7.60 13.29 -3.12
CA GLU A 60 7.39 14.24 -4.23
C GLU A 60 6.05 14.04 -4.94
N LYS A 61 5.33 12.94 -4.64
CA LYS A 61 4.10 12.57 -5.31
C LYS A 61 2.90 13.01 -4.47
N TRP A 62 1.98 13.72 -5.11
CA TRP A 62 0.72 14.11 -4.48
C TRP A 62 0.01 12.87 -3.90
N CYS A 63 -0.42 12.98 -2.64
CA CYS A 63 -1.26 11.98 -2.02
C CYS A 63 -2.64 12.59 -1.74
N ALA A 64 -3.66 12.03 -2.36
CA ALA A 64 -5.02 12.56 -2.29
C ALA A 64 -5.71 12.42 -0.93
N LEU A 65 -5.21 11.53 -0.08
CA LEU A 65 -5.75 11.32 1.26
C LEU A 65 -5.31 12.40 2.26
N PRO A 66 -4.07 12.91 2.26
CA PRO A 66 -3.69 14.12 2.98
C PRO A 66 -3.82 15.40 2.15
N MET A 67 -4.06 15.29 0.83
CA MET A 67 -4.12 16.41 -0.13
C MET A 67 -2.96 17.38 0.08
N PHE A 68 -1.75 16.86 -0.17
CA PHE A 68 -0.51 17.58 0.03
C PHE A 68 0.33 17.59 -1.25
N LYS A 69 0.75 18.78 -1.70
CA LYS A 69 1.64 18.97 -2.85
C LYS A 69 2.96 19.59 -2.40
N PHE A 70 4.01 18.77 -2.44
CA PHE A 70 5.31 19.12 -1.87
C PHE A 70 5.89 20.42 -2.44
N SER A 71 5.84 20.63 -3.76
CA SER A 71 6.43 21.79 -4.42
C SER A 71 5.75 23.12 -4.10
N GLU A 72 4.49 23.12 -3.67
CA GLU A 72 3.69 24.34 -3.47
C GLU A 72 3.35 24.59 -2.00
N GLU A 73 3.36 23.55 -1.17
CA GLU A 73 3.00 23.65 0.25
C GLU A 73 4.23 23.60 1.14
N GLY A 74 5.31 24.28 0.75
CA GLY A 74 6.48 24.52 1.60
C GLY A 74 7.48 23.36 1.68
N GLY A 75 7.43 22.40 0.74
CA GLY A 75 8.38 21.30 0.65
C GLY A 75 8.53 20.54 1.97
N ILE A 76 9.78 20.39 2.41
CA ILE A 76 10.13 19.70 3.65
C ILE A 76 9.51 20.40 4.88
N ASP A 77 9.61 21.73 4.96
CA ASP A 77 9.14 22.48 6.13
C ASP A 77 7.62 22.39 6.26
N GLY A 78 6.90 22.52 5.15
CA GLY A 78 5.46 22.36 5.14
C GLY A 78 5.00 20.94 5.43
N TRP A 79 5.72 19.94 4.92
CA TRP A 79 5.48 18.54 5.24
C TRP A 79 5.63 18.24 6.73
N ILE A 80 6.68 18.78 7.37
CA ILE A 80 6.89 18.68 8.83
C ILE A 80 5.80 19.44 9.59
N SER A 81 5.41 20.64 9.14
CA SER A 81 4.36 21.43 9.80
C SER A 81 3.01 20.68 9.86
N ARG A 82 2.74 19.82 8.88
CA ARG A 82 1.56 18.94 8.83
C ARG A 82 1.75 17.62 9.57
N LYS A 83 2.87 17.47 10.30
CA LYS A 83 3.25 16.26 11.03
C LYS A 83 3.28 15.02 10.13
N CYS A 84 3.55 15.21 8.85
CA CYS A 84 3.74 14.08 7.93
C CYS A 84 5.09 13.39 8.20
N ASP A 85 6.01 14.08 8.88
CA ASP A 85 7.29 13.58 9.36
C ASP A 85 7.22 12.74 10.64
N ASP A 86 6.06 12.66 11.30
CA ASP A 86 5.83 11.77 12.44
C ASP A 86 6.14 10.30 12.09
N CYS A 87 6.03 9.96 10.80
CA CYS A 87 6.33 8.63 10.28
C CYS A 87 7.71 8.51 9.61
N HIS A 88 8.47 9.60 9.52
CA HIS A 88 9.78 9.60 8.88
C HIS A 88 10.85 9.06 9.83
N ILE A 89 11.75 8.23 9.30
CA ILE A 89 12.87 7.73 10.10
C ILE A 89 14.02 8.73 10.23
N GLY A 90 13.92 9.92 9.64
CA GLY A 90 14.97 10.96 9.70
C GLY A 90 16.07 10.77 8.65
N ALA A 91 16.65 11.88 8.20
CA ALA A 91 17.69 11.91 7.17
C ALA A 91 18.38 13.28 7.16
N ALA A 92 19.63 13.35 6.66
CA ALA A 92 20.45 14.57 6.68
C ALA A 92 19.80 15.81 6.05
N TRP A 93 18.86 15.62 5.12
CA TRP A 93 18.13 16.71 4.46
C TRP A 93 16.98 17.28 5.29
N ASN A 94 16.51 16.57 6.33
CA ASN A 94 15.38 17.02 7.16
C ASN A 94 15.89 17.97 8.26
N PRO A 95 15.47 19.25 8.28
CA PRO A 95 16.00 20.24 9.22
C PRO A 95 15.62 19.96 10.68
N ASN A 96 14.52 19.25 10.92
CA ASN A 96 14.04 18.91 12.28
C ASN A 96 14.49 17.51 12.74
N LYS A 97 14.81 16.61 11.81
CA LYS A 97 15.30 15.25 12.06
C LYS A 97 16.50 14.94 11.15
N PRO A 98 17.64 15.64 11.32
CA PRO A 98 18.79 15.54 10.42
C PRO A 98 19.58 14.23 10.58
N THR A 99 19.17 13.38 11.53
CA THR A 99 19.80 12.09 11.80
C THR A 99 18.76 10.98 11.73
N VAL A 100 19.21 9.81 11.27
CA VAL A 100 18.39 8.59 11.26
C VAL A 100 18.02 8.22 12.70
N ASN A 101 16.72 8.11 12.95
CA ASN A 101 16.12 7.62 14.17
C ASN A 101 16.00 6.08 14.13
N CYS A 102 17.05 5.40 14.54
CA CYS A 102 17.07 3.93 14.64
C CYS A 102 15.95 3.38 15.54
N LEU A 103 15.51 4.15 16.54
CA LEU A 103 14.49 3.73 17.51
C LEU A 103 13.06 3.78 16.95
N ALA A 104 12.85 4.40 15.78
CA ALA A 104 11.57 4.37 15.10
C ALA A 104 11.15 2.93 14.75
N CYS A 105 12.11 2.11 14.31
CA CYS A 105 11.89 0.72 13.96
C CYS A 105 12.37 -0.25 15.05
N HIS A 106 13.46 0.08 15.75
CA HIS A 106 14.08 -0.82 16.72
C HIS A 106 13.75 -0.42 18.16
N PRO A 107 12.95 -1.22 18.89
CA PRO A 107 12.62 -0.88 20.27
C PRO A 107 13.86 -1.00 21.17
N SER A 108 14.00 -0.09 22.13
CA SER A 108 14.98 -0.21 23.20
C SER A 108 14.35 -0.92 24.41
N VAL A 109 14.94 -2.04 24.83
CA VAL A 109 14.47 -2.81 25.97
C VAL A 109 15.49 -2.75 27.09
N ARG A 110 15.02 -2.47 28.31
CA ARG A 110 15.86 -2.50 29.52
C ARG A 110 16.07 -3.94 29.95
N GLN A 111 17.30 -4.42 29.93
CA GLN A 111 17.64 -5.74 30.43
C GLN A 111 17.50 -5.79 31.94
N ALA A 112 16.70 -6.73 32.43
CA ALA A 112 16.42 -6.87 33.86
C ALA A 112 17.68 -7.13 34.71
N ALA A 113 18.66 -7.85 34.15
CA ALA A 113 19.87 -8.26 34.87
C ALA A 113 20.93 -7.16 34.98
N SER A 114 21.12 -6.37 33.93
CA SER A 114 22.18 -5.35 33.87
C SER A 114 21.67 -3.92 34.07
N GLY A 115 20.35 -3.70 33.90
CA GLY A 115 19.77 -2.36 33.85
C GLY A 115 20.11 -1.57 32.59
N ASN A 116 20.90 -2.14 31.67
CA ASN A 116 21.29 -1.53 30.40
C ASN A 116 20.17 -1.66 29.36
N PHE A 117 20.16 -0.75 28.40
CA PHE A 117 19.25 -0.82 27.26
C PHE A 117 19.92 -1.54 26.10
N THR A 118 19.18 -2.47 25.48
CA THR A 118 19.55 -3.05 24.18
C THR A 118 18.53 -2.71 23.13
N VAL A 119 19.03 -2.51 21.92
CA VAL A 119 18.22 -2.30 20.72
C VAL A 119 17.85 -3.68 20.18
N GLU A 120 16.56 -3.93 20.00
CA GLU A 120 16.04 -5.22 19.54
C GLU A 120 15.54 -5.16 18.08
N ALA A 121 15.19 -6.32 17.53
CA ALA A 121 14.59 -6.41 16.21
C ALA A 121 13.22 -5.68 16.16
N PRO A 122 12.81 -5.15 14.99
CA PRO A 122 11.51 -4.52 14.84
C PRO A 122 10.37 -5.47 15.18
N THR A 123 9.35 -4.92 15.82
CA THR A 123 8.10 -5.63 16.13
C THR A 123 6.96 -5.05 15.29
N VAL A 124 5.86 -5.81 15.15
CA VAL A 124 4.63 -5.34 14.49
C VAL A 124 4.19 -3.97 15.04
N ARG A 125 4.33 -3.75 16.35
CA ARG A 125 4.01 -2.47 16.99
C ARG A 125 4.82 -1.30 16.42
N GLN A 126 6.11 -1.49 16.14
CA GLN A 126 6.94 -0.42 15.59
C GLN A 126 6.56 -0.10 14.14
N CYS A 127 6.25 -1.11 13.32
CA CYS A 127 5.75 -0.88 11.96
C CYS A 127 4.40 -0.13 11.99
N LEU A 128 3.47 -0.55 12.84
CA LEU A 128 2.14 0.05 12.96
C LEU A 128 2.13 1.44 13.61
N SER A 129 3.23 1.87 14.23
CA SER A 129 3.39 3.26 14.66
C SER A 129 3.20 4.24 13.49
N CYS A 130 3.47 3.82 12.25
CA CYS A 130 3.33 4.61 11.04
C CYS A 130 2.28 4.01 10.09
N HIS A 131 2.36 2.70 9.85
CA HIS A 131 1.53 1.99 8.86
C HIS A 131 0.07 1.76 9.27
N ARG A 132 -0.35 2.17 10.47
CA ARG A 132 -1.78 2.13 10.89
C ARG A 132 -2.73 2.87 9.93
N LYS A 133 -2.22 3.83 9.14
CA LYS A 133 -3.00 4.57 8.14
C LYS A 133 -3.48 3.67 6.99
N ASP A 134 -2.85 2.52 6.78
CA ASP A 134 -3.29 1.55 5.77
C ASP A 134 -4.66 0.95 6.12
N THR A 135 -5.06 0.91 7.39
CA THR A 135 -6.44 0.55 7.77
C THR A 135 -7.46 1.55 7.23
N GLU A 136 -7.19 2.86 7.34
CA GLU A 136 -8.09 3.87 6.82
C GLU A 136 -8.15 3.86 5.28
N LYS A 137 -7.00 3.63 4.64
CA LYS A 137 -6.82 3.70 3.19
C LYS A 137 -7.27 2.43 2.45
N ARG A 138 -6.96 1.26 2.97
CA ARG A 138 -7.19 -0.06 2.33
C ARG A 138 -8.27 -0.88 3.03
N GLY A 139 -8.59 -0.53 4.29
CA GLY A 139 -9.38 -1.39 5.17
C GLY A 139 -8.61 -2.61 5.68
N ASP A 140 -7.28 -2.62 5.57
CA ASP A 140 -6.43 -3.72 6.05
C ASP A 140 -6.35 -3.71 7.60
N PHE A 141 -6.44 -4.90 8.19
CA PHE A 141 -6.25 -5.15 9.62
C PHE A 141 -4.95 -5.90 9.84
N PHE A 142 -4.21 -5.46 10.85
CA PHE A 142 -2.89 -5.94 11.18
C PHE A 142 -2.88 -6.59 12.57
N ASP A 143 -3.79 -7.55 12.78
CA ASP A 143 -3.88 -8.30 14.02
C ASP A 143 -4.04 -9.81 13.80
N PRO A 144 -3.55 -10.64 14.73
CA PRO A 144 -3.60 -12.10 14.66
C PRO A 144 -4.98 -12.73 14.45
N ASN A 145 -6.08 -12.06 14.80
CA ASN A 145 -7.42 -12.64 14.69
C ASN A 145 -8.04 -12.39 13.31
N GLN A 146 -7.50 -11.44 12.54
CA GLN A 146 -8.04 -11.05 11.25
C GLN A 146 -7.09 -11.34 10.09
N ASP A 147 -5.84 -11.68 10.37
CA ASP A 147 -4.86 -12.12 9.38
C ASP A 147 -4.17 -13.41 9.85
N VAL A 148 -4.34 -14.49 9.09
CA VAL A 148 -3.76 -15.80 9.43
C VAL A 148 -2.24 -15.75 9.51
N HIS A 149 -1.56 -14.92 8.72
CA HIS A 149 -0.10 -14.84 8.71
C HIS A 149 0.41 -14.12 9.96
N LEU A 150 -0.28 -13.06 10.41
CA LEU A 150 0.04 -12.37 11.66
C LEU A 150 -0.26 -13.22 12.90
N GLY A 151 -1.18 -14.20 12.77
CA GLY A 151 -1.48 -15.17 13.83
C GLY A 151 -0.46 -16.29 14.00
N LEU A 152 0.45 -16.49 13.05
CA LEU A 152 1.47 -17.55 13.13
C LEU A 152 2.59 -17.16 14.09
N TYR A 153 2.84 -17.97 15.12
CA TYR A 153 3.85 -17.69 16.16
C TYR A 153 5.28 -17.46 15.61
N SER A 154 5.67 -18.15 14.53
CA SER A 154 7.00 -18.04 13.92
C SER A 154 7.09 -17.06 12.74
N GLN A 155 5.95 -16.55 12.24
CA GLN A 155 5.88 -15.73 11.02
C GLN A 155 5.05 -14.45 11.18
N GLY A 156 4.48 -14.21 12.37
CA GLY A 156 3.56 -13.10 12.64
C GLY A 156 4.21 -11.73 12.73
N SER A 157 5.37 -11.56 12.11
CA SER A 157 6.11 -10.31 12.05
C SER A 157 6.06 -9.74 10.63
N CYS A 158 6.03 -8.41 10.51
CA CYS A 158 5.97 -7.76 9.20
C CYS A 158 7.16 -8.19 8.31
N GLN A 159 8.35 -8.30 8.90
CA GLN A 159 9.60 -8.65 8.23
C GLN A 159 9.66 -10.10 7.72
N SER A 160 8.74 -10.97 8.13
CA SER A 160 8.64 -12.34 7.60
C SER A 160 8.21 -12.35 6.13
N CYS A 161 7.39 -11.38 5.72
CA CYS A 161 7.01 -11.18 4.32
C CYS A 161 7.76 -9.98 3.73
N HIS A 162 7.85 -8.88 4.48
CA HIS A 162 8.62 -7.70 4.10
C HIS A 162 10.12 -7.90 4.39
N ILE A 163 10.69 -8.92 3.75
CA ILE A 163 12.11 -9.28 3.92
C ILE A 163 12.99 -8.06 3.63
N SER A 164 14.04 -7.89 4.44
CA SER A 164 14.87 -6.70 4.39
C SER A 164 16.32 -7.10 4.12
N CYS A 165 16.95 -6.45 3.14
CA CYS A 165 18.37 -6.58 2.81
C CYS A 165 18.96 -5.16 2.89
N ASP A 166 19.98 -4.93 3.73
CA ASP A 166 20.58 -3.60 3.94
C ASP A 166 19.56 -2.49 4.22
N HIS A 167 18.62 -2.75 5.15
CA HIS A 167 17.48 -1.87 5.49
C HIS A 167 16.54 -1.53 4.32
N GLN A 168 16.77 -2.09 3.14
CA GLN A 168 15.83 -2.04 2.03
C GLN A 168 14.76 -3.11 2.23
N ILE A 169 13.63 -2.68 2.77
CA ILE A 169 12.46 -3.53 3.03
C ILE A 169 11.77 -3.89 1.71
N ALA A 170 11.41 -5.15 1.48
CA ALA A 170 10.68 -5.59 0.29
C ALA A 170 9.38 -4.78 0.11
N LYS A 171 9.11 -4.34 -1.12
CA LYS A 171 7.87 -3.60 -1.42
C LYS A 171 6.73 -4.56 -1.75
N GLY A 172 5.50 -4.12 -1.51
CA GLY A 172 4.34 -4.74 -2.15
C GLY A 172 4.21 -4.30 -3.60
N THR A 173 3.25 -4.88 -4.32
CA THR A 173 2.86 -4.50 -5.68
C THR A 173 1.70 -3.48 -5.70
N VAL A 174 1.41 -2.82 -4.58
CA VAL A 174 0.21 -1.97 -4.47
C VAL A 174 0.30 -0.71 -5.35
N VAL A 175 -0.82 -0.31 -5.94
CA VAL A 175 -0.88 0.70 -7.01
C VAL A 175 -0.24 2.03 -6.63
N ASP A 176 -0.39 2.47 -5.39
CA ASP A 176 0.04 3.78 -4.91
C ASP A 176 1.49 3.83 -4.37
N THR A 177 2.19 2.69 -4.32
CA THR A 177 3.60 2.60 -3.89
C THR A 177 4.48 1.77 -4.82
N SER A 178 3.93 1.33 -5.95
CA SER A 178 4.66 0.58 -6.97
C SER A 178 5.56 1.53 -7.77
N GLU A 179 6.69 1.87 -7.16
CA GLU A 179 7.72 2.67 -7.80
C GLU A 179 8.56 1.80 -8.76
N PRO A 180 8.70 2.17 -10.05
CA PRO A 180 9.57 1.44 -10.97
C PRO A 180 11.03 1.39 -10.54
N THR A 181 11.51 2.40 -9.80
CA THR A 181 12.91 2.54 -9.37
C THR A 181 13.34 1.54 -8.29
N LYS A 182 12.38 0.92 -7.59
CA LYS A 182 12.66 -0.12 -6.61
C LYS A 182 12.51 -1.50 -7.25
N THR A 183 13.62 -2.14 -7.54
CA THR A 183 13.66 -3.53 -7.99
C THR A 183 13.49 -4.50 -6.82
N ASP A 184 13.42 -5.80 -7.11
CA ASP A 184 13.23 -6.90 -6.14
C ASP A 184 14.08 -6.79 -4.87
N PRO A 185 13.62 -7.35 -3.72
CA PRO A 185 12.47 -8.27 -3.60
C PRO A 185 11.11 -7.59 -3.48
N VAL A 186 10.11 -8.21 -4.10
CA VAL A 186 8.68 -7.85 -4.00
C VAL A 186 7.93 -8.91 -3.21
N VAL A 187 7.08 -8.47 -2.28
CA VAL A 187 6.21 -9.34 -1.49
C VAL A 187 5.18 -10.00 -2.40
N SER A 188 5.06 -11.33 -2.30
CA SER A 188 4.04 -12.11 -3.00
C SER A 188 3.72 -13.38 -2.20
N CYS A 189 2.55 -13.97 -2.41
CA CYS A 189 2.18 -15.21 -1.70
C CYS A 189 3.14 -16.37 -2.01
N THR A 190 3.78 -16.38 -3.18
CA THR A 190 4.72 -17.43 -3.59
C THR A 190 6.17 -17.13 -3.22
N MET A 191 6.44 -15.99 -2.57
CA MET A 191 7.80 -15.59 -2.24
C MET A 191 8.47 -16.63 -1.34
N SER A 192 9.79 -16.82 -1.52
CA SER A 192 10.60 -17.72 -0.69
C SER A 192 10.06 -19.15 -0.57
N GLY A 193 9.17 -19.58 -1.49
CA GLY A 193 8.53 -20.89 -1.44
C GLY A 193 7.46 -21.05 -0.35
N CYS A 194 6.94 -19.95 0.23
CA CYS A 194 5.88 -20.01 1.26
C CYS A 194 4.63 -20.75 0.74
N HIS A 195 4.20 -20.43 -0.49
CA HIS A 195 3.15 -21.16 -1.19
C HIS A 195 3.61 -21.53 -2.61
N PRO A 196 3.21 -22.70 -3.13
CA PRO A 196 3.39 -23.00 -4.55
C PRO A 196 2.46 -22.13 -5.41
N ALA A 197 2.79 -21.98 -6.69
CA ALA A 197 1.93 -21.28 -7.66
C ALA A 197 0.57 -21.97 -7.89
N THR A 198 0.47 -23.24 -7.48
CA THR A 198 -0.72 -24.10 -7.58
C THR A 198 -1.00 -24.75 -6.22
N PRO A 199 -1.53 -24.00 -5.24
CA PRO A 199 -1.63 -24.45 -3.85
C PRO A 199 -2.86 -25.31 -3.54
N HIS A 200 -3.79 -25.49 -4.48
CA HIS A 200 -5.13 -25.98 -4.17
C HIS A 200 -5.30 -27.50 -4.18
N SER A 201 -4.23 -28.28 -4.03
CA SER A 201 -4.29 -29.75 -4.11
C SER A 201 -5.26 -30.40 -3.13
N ASP A 202 -5.54 -29.75 -1.99
CA ASP A 202 -6.47 -30.19 -0.94
C ASP A 202 -7.85 -29.49 -1.00
N ALA A 203 -8.09 -28.62 -1.98
CA ALA A 203 -9.28 -27.78 -2.01
C ALA A 203 -10.59 -28.57 -2.14
N ALA A 204 -10.54 -29.80 -2.67
CA ALA A 204 -11.69 -30.71 -2.73
C ALA A 204 -12.24 -31.06 -1.33
N GLU A 205 -11.39 -31.03 -0.29
CA GLU A 205 -11.78 -31.37 1.09
C GLU A 205 -12.60 -30.27 1.76
N SER A 206 -12.53 -29.02 1.27
CA SER A 206 -13.25 -27.87 1.84
C SER A 206 -14.75 -27.87 1.53
N GLY A 207 -15.20 -28.66 0.55
CA GLY A 207 -16.60 -28.69 0.09
C GLY A 207 -17.11 -27.40 -0.56
N LYS A 208 -16.27 -26.35 -0.68
CA LYS A 208 -16.65 -25.04 -1.24
C LYS A 208 -16.41 -24.90 -2.75
N SER A 209 -15.59 -25.79 -3.31
CA SER A 209 -15.32 -25.80 -4.74
C SER A 209 -16.25 -26.78 -5.44
N ILE A 210 -16.99 -26.29 -6.44
CA ILE A 210 -17.76 -27.14 -7.36
C ILE A 210 -16.90 -27.70 -8.50
N CYS A 211 -15.60 -27.36 -8.53
CA CYS A 211 -14.64 -27.84 -9.53
C CYS A 211 -13.43 -28.51 -8.87
N GLU A 212 -12.75 -29.37 -9.63
CA GLU A 212 -11.50 -30.04 -9.23
C GLU A 212 -10.41 -29.03 -8.80
N PRO A 213 -9.48 -29.38 -7.89
CA PRO A 213 -8.31 -28.57 -7.52
C PRO A 213 -7.62 -27.81 -8.66
N ALA A 214 -7.40 -28.49 -9.79
CA ALA A 214 -6.76 -27.93 -10.98
C ALA A 214 -7.52 -26.74 -11.60
N CYS A 215 -8.82 -26.61 -11.35
CA CYS A 215 -9.62 -25.47 -11.78
C CYS A 215 -9.30 -24.22 -10.95
N LEU A 216 -9.15 -24.33 -9.62
CA LEU A 216 -8.73 -23.21 -8.78
C LEU A 216 -7.31 -22.75 -9.12
N ASP A 217 -6.40 -23.69 -9.36
CA ASP A 217 -5.03 -23.36 -9.79
C ASP A 217 -4.99 -22.62 -11.14
N ARG A 218 -5.95 -22.89 -12.05
CA ARG A 218 -6.08 -22.11 -13.29
C ARG A 218 -6.52 -20.68 -13.02
N HIS A 219 -7.33 -20.42 -12.01
CA HIS A 219 -7.72 -19.05 -11.64
C HIS A 219 -6.52 -18.22 -11.21
N CYS A 220 -5.51 -18.80 -10.56
CA CYS A 220 -4.29 -18.10 -10.16
C CYS A 220 -3.53 -17.42 -11.33
N GLN A 221 -3.81 -17.81 -12.58
CA GLN A 221 -3.26 -17.17 -13.77
C GLN A 221 -3.87 -15.79 -14.05
N LYS A 222 -5.12 -15.56 -13.62
CA LYS A 222 -5.92 -14.35 -13.94
C LYS A 222 -6.54 -13.67 -12.72
N VAL A 223 -6.54 -14.32 -11.56
CA VAL A 223 -7.09 -13.82 -10.30
C VAL A 223 -5.97 -13.85 -9.26
N ALA A 224 -5.76 -12.73 -8.56
CA ALA A 224 -4.77 -12.63 -7.50
C ALA A 224 -5.21 -13.45 -6.27
N CYS A 225 -4.25 -13.95 -5.50
CA CYS A 225 -4.55 -14.73 -4.29
C CYS A 225 -5.40 -13.93 -3.31
N GLU A 226 -5.06 -12.66 -3.15
CA GLU A 226 -5.73 -11.69 -2.29
C GLU A 226 -7.21 -11.54 -2.66
N SER A 227 -7.57 -11.65 -3.94
CA SER A 227 -8.97 -11.58 -4.38
C SER A 227 -9.83 -12.68 -3.78
N CYS A 228 -9.29 -13.88 -3.60
CA CYS A 228 -10.04 -15.01 -3.02
C CYS A 228 -9.92 -15.06 -1.49
N HIS A 229 -8.84 -14.51 -0.92
CA HIS A 229 -8.49 -14.72 0.48
C HIS A 229 -8.68 -13.50 1.41
N THR A 230 -9.10 -12.33 0.92
CA THR A 230 -9.31 -11.11 1.76
C THR A 230 -10.77 -10.80 2.11
N ASP A 231 -11.73 -11.50 1.48
CA ASP A 231 -13.19 -11.42 1.57
C ASP A 231 -13.83 -10.17 2.24
N THR A 232 -14.90 -10.34 3.02
CA THR A 232 -15.74 -9.26 3.53
C THR A 232 -15.00 -8.54 4.65
N ARG A 233 -15.04 -7.22 4.60
CA ARG A 233 -14.31 -6.39 5.56
C ARG A 233 -15.22 -6.12 6.76
N THR A 234 -14.98 -6.87 7.83
CA THR A 234 -15.83 -6.90 9.04
C THR A 234 -15.70 -5.65 9.92
N ARG A 235 -14.68 -4.82 9.72
CA ARG A 235 -14.48 -3.55 10.43
C ARG A 235 -14.40 -2.35 9.49
N SER A 236 -15.42 -2.24 8.65
CA SER A 236 -15.56 -1.21 7.62
C SER A 236 -15.49 0.22 8.14
N GLU A 237 -15.87 0.42 9.41
CA GLU A 237 -16.04 1.72 10.04
C GLU A 237 -14.73 2.50 10.12
N LEU A 238 -13.61 1.82 9.89
CA LEU A 238 -12.28 2.41 9.87
C LEU A 238 -11.85 2.84 8.46
N ALA A 239 -12.30 2.13 7.42
CA ALA A 239 -11.92 2.36 6.03
C ALA A 239 -12.71 3.53 5.41
N LEU A 240 -12.04 4.40 4.67
CA LEU A 240 -12.69 5.49 3.94
C LEU A 240 -13.43 4.97 2.72
N ALA A 241 -14.65 5.46 2.53
CA ALA A 241 -15.45 5.34 1.31
C ALA A 241 -15.36 6.62 0.47
N SER A 242 -15.30 7.79 1.12
CA SER A 242 -15.14 9.07 0.43
C SER A 242 -14.43 10.13 1.28
N ARG A 243 -13.85 11.13 0.60
CA ARG A 243 -13.32 12.35 1.21
C ARG A 243 -13.55 13.54 0.28
N ASP A 244 -14.10 14.60 0.83
CA ASP A 244 -14.40 15.84 0.13
C ASP A 244 -13.54 16.98 0.68
N TRP A 245 -12.63 17.46 -0.15
CA TRP A 245 -11.69 18.54 0.17
C TRP A 245 -12.24 19.93 -0.10
N THR A 246 -13.53 20.07 -0.42
CA THR A 246 -14.19 21.37 -0.51
C THR A 246 -15.17 21.62 0.62
N ARG A 247 -15.45 20.60 1.43
CA ARG A 247 -16.37 20.66 2.56
C ARG A 247 -15.62 20.40 3.86
N PHE A 248 -15.76 21.28 4.84
CA PHE A 248 -15.03 21.21 6.09
C PHE A 248 -15.94 21.36 7.31
N LYS A 249 -15.74 20.54 8.34
CA LYS A 249 -16.42 20.66 9.64
C LYS A 249 -15.41 20.46 10.75
N GLY A 250 -15.42 21.36 11.74
CA GLY A 250 -14.39 21.35 12.81
C GLY A 250 -12.95 21.48 12.29
N GLY A 251 -12.77 22.12 11.12
CA GLY A 251 -11.46 22.30 10.48
C GLY A 251 -10.92 21.06 9.74
N GLN A 252 -11.69 19.97 9.64
CA GLN A 252 -11.32 18.75 8.91
C GLN A 252 -12.19 18.57 7.66
N PRO A 253 -11.67 17.96 6.58
CA PRO A 253 -12.48 17.64 5.40
C PRO A 253 -13.57 16.64 5.75
N ILE A 254 -14.74 16.76 5.12
CA ILE A 254 -15.81 15.78 5.26
C ILE A 254 -15.33 14.45 4.67
N SER A 255 -15.48 13.39 5.44
CA SER A 255 -15.11 12.03 5.04
C SER A 255 -16.22 11.08 5.44
N GLN A 256 -16.47 10.06 4.61
CA GLN A 256 -17.38 8.96 4.94
C GLN A 256 -16.61 7.66 5.03
N LYS A 257 -17.02 6.82 5.98
CA LYS A 257 -16.50 5.47 6.17
C LYS A 257 -17.39 4.46 5.45
N HIS A 258 -16.85 3.30 5.17
CA HIS A 258 -17.64 2.20 4.62
C HIS A 258 -18.60 1.64 5.67
N GLU A 259 -19.77 1.17 5.21
CA GLU A 259 -20.72 0.45 6.05
C GLU A 259 -20.24 -0.97 6.38
N PRO A 260 -20.58 -1.51 7.57
CA PRO A 260 -20.16 -2.86 7.98
C PRO A 260 -20.51 -3.91 6.94
N GLY A 261 -19.52 -4.72 6.56
CA GLY A 261 -19.69 -5.74 5.53
C GLY A 261 -19.44 -5.26 4.10
N TRP A 262 -18.83 -4.09 3.90
CA TRP A 262 -18.44 -3.65 2.56
C TRP A 262 -17.54 -4.64 1.84
N LEU A 263 -17.67 -4.62 0.52
CA LEU A 263 -17.03 -5.54 -0.41
C LEU A 263 -15.98 -4.81 -1.23
N PRO A 264 -14.80 -5.41 -1.45
CA PRO A 264 -13.81 -4.84 -2.34
C PRO A 264 -14.35 -4.71 -3.77
N VAL A 265 -13.81 -3.74 -4.51
CA VAL A 265 -14.03 -3.65 -5.96
C VAL A 265 -12.90 -4.38 -6.66
N TYR A 266 -13.23 -5.21 -7.64
CA TYR A 266 -12.27 -6.04 -8.35
C TYR A 266 -11.93 -5.43 -9.70
N LYS A 267 -10.64 -5.26 -9.98
CA LYS A 267 -10.13 -4.62 -11.23
C LYS A 267 -8.89 -5.34 -11.75
N TRP A 268 -8.66 -5.28 -13.06
CA TRP A 268 -7.43 -5.76 -13.67
C TRP A 268 -6.24 -4.87 -13.31
N TYR A 269 -5.15 -5.48 -12.87
CA TYR A 269 -3.93 -4.77 -12.46
C TYR A 269 -2.68 -5.63 -12.69
N ASP A 270 -1.57 -4.98 -13.04
CA ASP A 270 -0.32 -5.61 -13.49
C ASP A 270 0.87 -5.41 -12.54
N GLY A 271 0.64 -4.80 -11.37
CA GLY A 271 1.70 -4.55 -10.38
C GLY A 271 2.64 -3.40 -10.70
N ARG A 272 2.34 -2.57 -11.72
CA ARG A 272 3.23 -1.50 -12.19
C ARG A 272 2.81 -0.08 -11.78
N GLY A 273 1.96 0.04 -10.76
CA GLY A 273 1.49 1.33 -10.27
C GLY A 273 0.34 1.92 -11.08
N PRO A 274 0.03 3.21 -10.91
CA PRO A 274 -1.10 3.86 -11.55
C PRO A 274 -0.99 3.88 -13.08
N SER A 275 -2.08 4.21 -13.76
CA SER A 275 -2.06 4.48 -15.20
C SER A 275 -1.04 5.58 -15.54
N PRO A 276 -0.21 5.42 -16.59
CA PRO A 276 0.54 6.54 -17.13
C PRO A 276 -0.35 7.74 -17.49
N ALA A 277 -1.62 7.49 -17.83
CA ALA A 277 -2.60 8.54 -18.12
C ALA A 277 -2.97 9.41 -16.91
N TYR A 278 -2.66 8.97 -15.69
CA TYR A 278 -3.02 9.65 -14.44
C TYR A 278 -1.79 9.93 -13.57
N HIS A 279 -0.59 9.97 -14.16
CA HIS A 279 0.67 10.21 -13.44
C HIS A 279 0.79 9.34 -12.18
N TYR A 280 0.87 9.95 -10.99
CA TYR A 280 1.02 9.27 -9.70
C TYR A 280 -0.30 9.06 -8.97
N VAL A 281 -1.42 9.40 -9.60
CA VAL A 281 -2.74 9.28 -9.00
C VAL A 281 -3.20 7.84 -9.14
N PRO A 282 -3.61 7.15 -8.05
CA PRO A 282 -4.00 5.74 -8.07
C PRO A 282 -5.40 5.52 -8.68
N ILE A 283 -5.65 6.10 -9.86
CA ILE A 283 -6.82 5.87 -10.69
C ILE A 283 -6.52 4.71 -11.63
N LEU A 284 -7.46 3.78 -11.68
CA LEU A 284 -7.40 2.56 -12.46
C LEU A 284 -8.82 2.20 -12.88
N ASP A 285 -9.03 2.08 -14.19
CA ASP A 285 -10.30 1.57 -14.72
C ASP A 285 -10.37 0.04 -14.66
N PHE A 286 -11.59 -0.50 -14.69
CA PHE A 286 -11.83 -1.92 -14.42
C PHE A 286 -11.07 -2.88 -15.35
N ALA A 287 -11.00 -2.57 -16.64
CA ALA A 287 -10.38 -3.42 -17.66
C ALA A 287 -9.13 -2.82 -18.31
N GLU A 288 -8.66 -1.67 -17.82
CA GLU A 288 -7.53 -0.94 -18.41
C GLU A 288 -6.29 -1.82 -18.60
N ARG A 289 -5.96 -2.62 -17.58
CA ARG A 289 -4.79 -3.50 -17.57
C ARG A 289 -5.09 -4.95 -17.97
N LYS A 290 -6.29 -5.24 -18.46
CA LYS A 290 -6.72 -6.62 -18.76
C LYS A 290 -5.76 -7.34 -19.70
N GLU A 291 -5.29 -6.62 -20.73
CA GLU A 291 -4.42 -7.16 -21.77
C GLU A 291 -2.92 -7.00 -21.43
N SER A 292 -2.59 -6.38 -20.29
CA SER A 292 -1.20 -6.28 -19.82
C SER A 292 -0.64 -7.66 -19.47
N ALA A 293 0.62 -7.89 -19.82
CA ALA A 293 1.31 -9.13 -19.48
C ALA A 293 1.36 -9.34 -17.95
N GLY A 294 0.95 -10.52 -17.49
CA GLY A 294 0.94 -10.86 -16.06
C GLY A 294 -0.17 -10.21 -15.25
N ALA A 295 -1.06 -9.43 -15.86
CA ALA A 295 -2.17 -8.81 -15.14
C ALA A 295 -3.13 -9.84 -14.56
N LYS A 296 -3.61 -9.53 -13.36
CA LYS A 296 -4.62 -10.31 -12.64
C LYS A 296 -5.71 -9.39 -12.13
N ILE A 297 -6.85 -9.97 -11.77
CA ILE A 297 -7.90 -9.29 -11.03
C ILE A 297 -7.45 -9.19 -9.57
N TYR A 298 -7.38 -7.96 -9.04
CA TYR A 298 -7.04 -7.64 -7.64
C TYR A 298 -8.21 -7.00 -6.92
N PRO A 299 -8.32 -7.15 -5.58
CA PRO A 299 -9.30 -6.44 -4.76
C PRO A 299 -8.77 -5.04 -4.38
N PHE A 300 -9.65 -4.04 -4.47
CA PHE A 300 -9.33 -2.65 -4.12
C PHE A 300 -10.37 -2.06 -3.16
N ASN A 301 -9.89 -1.23 -2.21
CA ASN A 301 -10.70 -0.20 -1.61
C ASN A 301 -10.77 0.94 -2.62
N VAL A 302 -11.98 1.30 -3.01
CA VAL A 302 -12.22 2.41 -3.93
C VAL A 302 -12.76 3.58 -3.12
N ILE A 303 -11.98 4.66 -3.06
CA ILE A 303 -12.32 5.86 -2.32
C ILE A 303 -12.70 6.95 -3.32
N SER A 304 -13.90 7.50 -3.16
CA SER A 304 -14.33 8.68 -3.92
C SER A 304 -13.72 9.94 -3.33
N ILE A 305 -12.81 10.58 -4.05
CA ILE A 305 -12.18 11.83 -3.61
C ILE A 305 -12.70 12.99 -4.45
N THR A 306 -13.09 14.08 -3.79
CA THR A 306 -13.49 15.34 -4.43
C THR A 306 -12.50 16.44 -4.06
N TRP A 307 -12.01 17.18 -5.05
CA TRP A 307 -11.05 18.27 -4.85
C TRP A 307 -11.05 19.26 -6.02
N LEU A 308 -10.35 20.38 -5.85
CA LEU A 308 -10.21 21.40 -6.88
C LEU A 308 -8.82 21.36 -7.51
N ILE A 309 -8.78 21.42 -8.84
CA ILE A 309 -7.58 21.62 -9.65
C ILE A 309 -7.59 23.02 -10.26
N LYS A 310 -6.42 23.51 -10.69
CA LYS A 310 -6.25 24.88 -11.18
C LYS A 310 -7.10 25.20 -12.41
N SER A 311 -7.29 24.23 -13.31
CA SER A 311 -8.15 24.33 -14.50
C SER A 311 -8.60 22.97 -15.00
N GLU A 312 -9.60 22.92 -15.88
CA GLU A 312 -10.09 21.66 -16.49
C GLU A 312 -8.99 20.90 -17.25
N ASP A 313 -8.04 21.63 -17.85
CA ASP A 313 -6.91 21.08 -18.60
C ASP A 313 -5.69 20.75 -17.70
N SER A 314 -5.78 21.00 -16.39
CA SER A 314 -4.68 20.72 -15.47
C SER A 314 -4.54 19.23 -15.19
N ASP A 315 -3.31 18.80 -14.94
CA ASP A 315 -3.06 17.46 -14.42
C ASP A 315 -3.80 17.25 -13.09
N LEU A 316 -4.19 16.01 -12.81
CA LEU A 316 -5.04 15.70 -11.65
C LEU A 316 -4.35 15.96 -10.30
N ASP A 317 -3.01 15.96 -10.27
CA ASP A 317 -2.18 16.29 -9.12
C ASP A 317 -1.78 17.78 -9.06
N ASP A 318 -2.22 18.58 -10.05
CA ASP A 318 -2.09 20.04 -10.07
C ASP A 318 -3.20 20.70 -9.23
N ILE A 319 -3.22 20.29 -7.96
CA ILE A 319 -4.24 20.67 -6.99
C ILE A 319 -4.15 22.15 -6.59
N ILE A 320 -5.27 22.71 -6.15
CA ILE A 320 -5.28 23.93 -5.36
C ILE A 320 -4.96 23.56 -3.91
N PRO A 321 -3.96 24.18 -3.24
CA PRO A 321 -3.61 23.86 -1.86
C PRO A 321 -4.80 23.95 -0.90
N THR A 322 -4.96 22.95 -0.04
CA THR A 322 -6.11 22.82 0.88
C THR A 322 -6.32 24.06 1.76
N ALA A 323 -5.23 24.74 2.14
CA ALA A 323 -5.31 25.98 2.92
C ALA A 323 -6.03 27.11 2.17
N LYS A 324 -5.80 27.21 0.84
CA LYS A 324 -6.45 28.20 -0.04
C LYS A 324 -7.92 27.85 -0.25
N VAL A 325 -8.21 26.57 -0.51
CA VAL A 325 -9.60 26.07 -0.60
C VAL A 325 -10.37 26.41 0.67
N ARG A 326 -9.80 26.10 1.84
CA ARG A 326 -10.45 26.42 3.12
C ARG A 326 -10.59 27.92 3.38
N ALA A 327 -9.65 28.74 2.91
CA ALA A 327 -9.74 30.20 3.06
C ALA A 327 -10.86 30.81 2.20
N ALA A 328 -11.19 30.20 1.06
CA ALA A 328 -12.31 30.58 0.20
C ALA A 328 -13.67 30.05 0.69
N ALA A 329 -13.70 29.17 1.69
CA ALA A 329 -14.91 28.48 2.12
C ALA A 329 -15.91 29.42 2.79
N ARG A 330 -17.20 29.23 2.48
CA ARG A 330 -18.34 29.94 3.09
C ARG A 330 -19.18 29.00 3.94
N PRO A 331 -19.85 29.49 5.01
CA PRO A 331 -20.78 28.67 5.77
C PRO A 331 -21.94 28.17 4.91
N ASP A 332 -22.31 26.91 5.10
CA ASP A 332 -23.52 26.34 4.52
C ASP A 332 -24.76 27.05 5.12
N PRO A 333 -25.76 27.43 4.31
CA PRO A 333 -26.95 28.13 4.80
C PRO A 333 -27.81 27.31 5.78
N GLU A 334 -27.80 25.99 5.67
CA GLU A 334 -28.61 25.07 6.49
C GLU A 334 -27.82 24.58 7.72
N ASP A 335 -26.50 24.42 7.60
CA ASP A 335 -25.59 24.10 8.71
C ASP A 335 -24.39 25.06 8.73
N PRO A 336 -24.47 26.22 9.42
CA PRO A 336 -23.37 27.19 9.46
C PRO A 336 -22.04 26.65 10.05
N ALA A 337 -22.05 25.48 10.71
CA ALA A 337 -20.83 24.82 11.17
C ALA A 337 -20.10 24.02 10.07
N LEU A 338 -20.77 23.77 8.94
CA LEU A 338 -20.21 23.22 7.72
C LEU A 338 -19.73 24.36 6.82
N LEU A 339 -18.45 24.36 6.47
CA LEU A 339 -17.88 25.28 5.48
C LEU A 339 -17.81 24.57 4.13
N ILE A 340 -18.20 25.26 3.06
CA ILE A 340 -18.21 24.74 1.69
C ILE A 340 -17.47 25.72 0.77
N THR A 341 -16.67 25.17 -0.13
CA THR A 341 -16.00 25.93 -1.19
C THR A 341 -16.53 25.46 -2.54
N THR A 342 -17.07 26.37 -3.33
CA THR A 342 -17.51 26.07 -4.70
C THR A 342 -16.44 26.42 -5.71
N GLU A 343 -16.60 25.98 -6.97
CA GLU A 343 -15.77 26.49 -8.08
C GLU A 343 -15.87 28.02 -8.18
N ALA A 344 -17.08 28.58 -8.01
CA ALA A 344 -17.29 30.02 -8.11
C ALA A 344 -16.53 30.78 -7.01
N ASP A 345 -16.52 30.25 -5.78
CA ASP A 345 -15.73 30.83 -4.70
C ASP A 345 -14.24 30.84 -5.06
N MET A 346 -13.70 29.71 -5.52
CA MET A 346 -12.29 29.63 -5.91
C MET A 346 -11.92 30.49 -7.12
N ARG A 347 -12.80 30.61 -8.12
CA ARG A 347 -12.53 31.43 -9.32
C ARG A 347 -12.46 32.92 -9.03
N THR A 348 -12.94 33.33 -7.85
CA THR A 348 -12.88 34.72 -7.37
C THR A 348 -11.97 34.89 -6.17
N TYR A 349 -11.35 33.81 -5.69
CA TYR A 349 -10.41 33.84 -4.58
C TYR A 349 -9.12 34.53 -5.01
N ASP A 350 -8.71 35.48 -4.19
CA ASP A 350 -7.50 36.30 -4.29
C ASP A 350 -6.81 36.15 -2.94
N ASP A 351 -5.54 35.72 -2.94
CA ASP A 351 -4.80 35.53 -1.70
C ASP A 351 -4.42 36.91 -1.16
N PRO A 352 -4.88 37.30 0.05
CA PRO A 352 -4.59 38.63 0.59
C PRO A 352 -3.09 38.91 0.79
N ASN A 353 -2.22 37.92 0.61
CA ASN A 353 -0.76 38.05 0.70
C ASN A 353 -0.08 38.16 -0.68
N ASP A 354 -0.81 38.02 -1.79
CA ASP A 354 -0.27 38.28 -3.12
C ASP A 354 -0.18 39.79 -3.40
N ALA A 355 0.59 40.15 -4.43
CA ALA A 355 0.90 41.53 -4.76
C ALA A 355 0.07 42.08 -5.93
N ASP A 356 -0.61 41.21 -6.69
CA ASP A 356 -1.32 41.61 -7.90
C ASP A 356 -2.82 41.82 -7.67
N HIS A 357 -3.39 41.33 -6.56
CA HIS A 357 -4.80 41.50 -6.21
C HIS A 357 -5.74 41.04 -7.34
N LEU A 358 -5.36 39.92 -7.95
CA LEU A 358 -6.13 39.26 -9.01
C LEU A 358 -6.55 37.88 -8.51
N PRO A 359 -7.64 37.31 -9.06
CA PRO A 359 -8.00 35.95 -8.71
C PRO A 359 -6.87 34.97 -9.06
N ASP A 360 -6.43 34.19 -8.06
CA ASP A 360 -5.34 33.21 -8.17
C ASP A 360 -5.71 32.04 -9.08
N TYR A 361 -6.97 31.59 -9.00
CA TYR A 361 -7.45 30.36 -9.65
C TYR A 361 -8.70 30.62 -10.51
N PRO A 362 -8.65 31.53 -11.50
CA PRO A 362 -9.84 32.00 -12.24
C PRO A 362 -10.50 30.89 -13.09
N LYS A 363 -9.81 29.77 -13.28
CA LYS A 363 -10.28 28.59 -14.01
C LYS A 363 -10.51 27.37 -13.11
N ALA A 364 -10.49 27.53 -11.78
CA ALA A 364 -10.61 26.44 -10.83
C ALA A 364 -11.74 25.48 -11.22
N THR A 365 -11.43 24.18 -11.19
CA THR A 365 -12.35 23.12 -11.62
C THR A 365 -12.46 22.07 -10.53
N LEU A 366 -13.69 21.77 -10.14
CA LEU A 366 -14.03 20.75 -9.15
C LEU A 366 -14.09 19.40 -9.84
N ILE A 367 -13.35 18.45 -9.31
CA ILE A 367 -13.32 17.11 -9.85
C ILE A 367 -13.58 16.09 -8.75
N THR A 368 -14.24 15.00 -9.14
CA THR A 368 -14.40 13.79 -8.32
C THR A 368 -13.84 12.62 -9.09
N ARG A 369 -12.99 11.81 -8.45
CA ARG A 369 -12.42 10.59 -9.02
C ARG A 369 -12.40 9.46 -8.01
N GLN A 370 -12.40 8.25 -8.54
CA GLN A 370 -12.29 7.02 -7.77
C GLN A 370 -10.84 6.57 -7.68
N MET A 371 -10.29 6.64 -6.46
CA MET A 371 -8.92 6.22 -6.18
C MET A 371 -8.91 4.82 -5.61
N ASN A 372 -7.95 4.02 -6.06
CA ASN A 372 -7.92 2.59 -5.87
C ASN A 372 -6.76 2.26 -4.95
N PHE A 373 -6.99 1.47 -3.91
CA PHE A 373 -5.95 1.03 -3.00
C PHE A 373 -6.07 -0.47 -2.80
N ASN A 374 -5.08 -1.24 -3.24
CA ASN A 374 -5.10 -2.70 -3.13
C ASN A 374 -5.29 -3.13 -1.67
N LEU A 375 -6.04 -4.22 -1.48
CA LEU A 375 -6.05 -4.97 -0.22
C LEU A 375 -4.96 -6.03 -0.31
N SER A 376 -4.09 -6.08 0.69
CA SER A 376 -2.96 -7.01 0.72
C SER A 376 -2.79 -7.72 2.06
N HIS A 377 -3.62 -7.40 3.05
CA HIS A 377 -3.63 -8.03 4.37
C HIS A 377 -5.04 -8.43 4.77
N SER A 378 -5.15 -9.00 5.96
CA SER A 378 -6.33 -9.66 6.51
C SER A 378 -6.71 -10.88 5.70
N ILE A 379 -5.68 -11.69 5.36
CA ILE A 379 -5.87 -12.99 4.74
C ILE A 379 -6.64 -13.88 5.73
N ARG A 380 -7.77 -14.41 5.27
CA ARG A 380 -8.65 -15.30 6.03
C ARG A 380 -8.21 -16.76 5.95
N PRO A 381 -8.63 -17.61 6.91
CA PRO A 381 -8.46 -19.06 6.81
C PRO A 381 -9.00 -19.62 5.49
N LYS A 382 -8.46 -20.76 5.02
CA LYS A 382 -8.88 -21.37 3.75
C LYS A 382 -10.36 -21.74 3.75
N GLU A 383 -10.93 -22.04 4.92
CA GLU A 383 -12.34 -22.33 5.14
C GLU A 383 -13.24 -21.10 4.99
N GLU A 384 -12.66 -19.89 4.91
CA GLU A 384 -13.35 -18.61 4.68
C GLU A 384 -13.04 -18.01 3.31
N ALA A 385 -12.19 -18.66 2.51
CA ALA A 385 -11.93 -18.22 1.14
C ALA A 385 -13.22 -18.21 0.30
N LEU A 386 -13.24 -17.31 -0.68
CA LEU A 386 -14.36 -17.16 -1.62
C LEU A 386 -14.65 -18.49 -2.34
N ALA A 387 -15.93 -18.83 -2.42
CA ALA A 387 -16.44 -19.94 -3.21
C ALA A 387 -16.76 -19.49 -4.63
N CYS A 388 -16.98 -20.47 -5.52
CA CYS A 388 -17.29 -20.21 -6.93
C CYS A 388 -18.51 -19.28 -7.09
N SER A 389 -19.55 -19.49 -6.27
CA SER A 389 -20.80 -18.71 -6.28
C SER A 389 -20.67 -17.27 -5.77
N ASP A 390 -19.54 -16.91 -5.16
CA ASP A 390 -19.31 -15.51 -4.79
C ASP A 390 -19.06 -14.65 -6.03
N CYS A 391 -18.46 -15.24 -7.08
CA CYS A 391 -18.14 -14.57 -8.34
C CYS A 391 -19.04 -14.98 -9.50
N HIS A 392 -19.39 -16.26 -9.59
CA HIS A 392 -20.08 -16.88 -10.71
C HIS A 392 -21.54 -17.25 -10.41
N GLY A 393 -22.33 -17.42 -11.47
CA GLY A 393 -23.68 -17.95 -11.43
C GLY A 393 -24.78 -16.89 -11.29
N GLN A 394 -26.04 -17.35 -11.40
CA GLN A 394 -27.20 -16.45 -11.32
C GLN A 394 -27.60 -16.08 -9.88
N GLY A 395 -27.22 -16.89 -8.89
CA GLY A 395 -27.37 -16.64 -7.45
C GLY A 395 -26.01 -16.45 -6.74
N GLY A 396 -26.00 -15.81 -5.56
CA GLY A 396 -24.78 -15.52 -4.80
C GLY A 396 -24.44 -14.03 -4.69
N ARG A 397 -23.20 -13.70 -4.30
CA ARG A 397 -22.76 -12.32 -3.98
C ARG A 397 -22.40 -11.46 -5.21
N LYS A 398 -22.11 -12.09 -6.36
CA LYS A 398 -21.78 -11.42 -7.64
C LYS A 398 -20.72 -10.34 -7.49
N LEU A 399 -19.60 -10.72 -6.86
CA LEU A 399 -18.50 -9.80 -6.55
C LEU A 399 -17.84 -9.19 -7.80
N LEU A 400 -17.90 -9.88 -8.93
CA LEU A 400 -17.27 -9.45 -10.18
C LEU A 400 -18.28 -8.82 -11.14
N ASP A 401 -18.05 -7.56 -11.47
CA ASP A 401 -18.72 -6.89 -12.58
C ASP A 401 -18.05 -7.31 -13.90
N TRP A 402 -18.49 -8.44 -14.44
CA TRP A 402 -17.90 -9.07 -15.61
C TRP A 402 -17.85 -8.14 -16.83
N TYR A 403 -18.91 -7.35 -17.06
CA TYR A 403 -18.97 -6.41 -18.17
C TYR A 403 -17.93 -5.30 -18.02
N LYS A 404 -17.80 -4.71 -16.82
CA LYS A 404 -16.74 -3.71 -16.58
C LYS A 404 -15.34 -4.31 -16.64
N LEU A 405 -15.18 -5.58 -16.27
CA LEU A 405 -13.94 -6.35 -16.45
C LEU A 405 -13.69 -6.76 -17.91
N GLY A 406 -14.50 -6.30 -18.85
CA GLY A 406 -14.33 -6.48 -20.29
C GLY A 406 -14.74 -7.87 -20.80
N TYR A 407 -15.53 -8.64 -20.05
CA TYR A 407 -16.10 -9.90 -20.53
C TYR A 407 -17.39 -9.61 -21.30
N LYS A 408 -17.32 -9.71 -22.63
CA LYS A 408 -18.42 -9.34 -23.54
C LYS A 408 -19.69 -10.18 -23.34
N GLN A 409 -19.54 -11.40 -22.86
CA GLN A 409 -20.63 -12.36 -22.65
C GLN A 409 -21.15 -12.34 -21.21
N GLY A 410 -20.65 -11.42 -20.37
CA GLY A 410 -20.89 -11.47 -18.92
C GLY A 410 -20.03 -12.54 -18.26
N ASP A 411 -20.60 -13.25 -17.30
CA ASP A 411 -19.93 -14.30 -16.54
C ASP A 411 -19.30 -15.37 -17.47
N PRO A 412 -17.98 -15.60 -17.42
CA PRO A 412 -17.33 -16.60 -18.26
C PRO A 412 -17.72 -18.05 -17.93
N TRP A 413 -18.37 -18.30 -16.79
CA TRP A 413 -18.97 -19.59 -16.46
C TRP A 413 -20.31 -19.82 -17.20
N GLY A 414 -20.98 -18.74 -17.62
CA GLY A 414 -22.27 -18.75 -18.31
C GLY A 414 -23.48 -18.94 -17.40
N GLU A 415 -24.66 -19.17 -17.99
CA GLU A 415 -25.89 -19.54 -17.28
C GLU A 415 -25.80 -21.00 -16.81
N ARG A 416 -25.24 -21.24 -15.62
CA ARG A 416 -25.43 -22.50 -14.89
C ARG A 416 -26.12 -22.26 -13.57
#